data_AF-A0A935SL71-F1
#
_entry.id   AF-A0A935SL71-F1
#
_cell.length_a   1.000
_cell.length_b   1.000
_cell.length_c   1.000
_cell.angle_alpha   90.00
_cell.angle_beta   90.00
_cell.angle_gamma   90.00
#
_symmetry.space_group_name_H-M   'P 1'
#
loop_
_entity.id
_entity.type
_entity.pdbx_description
1 polymer ?
#
loop_
_entity_poly.entity_id
_entity_poly.type
_entity_poly.pdbx_seq_one_letter_code
_entity_poly.pdbx_strand_id
1 'polypeptide(L)' 'MASYEKLLNIKRKRKHDLRQILNAIFYLVKTGCQWRMLPGEFPKWQIVYYYFNRWKTLGVIEKVRCF' A
#
# COMPACT_ATOMS: atom_id res chain seq x y z
N MET A 1 -7.45 -5.73 -16.66
CA MET A 1 -7.89 -4.71 -15.69
C MET A 1 -9.00 -5.17 -14.71
N ALA A 2 -9.58 -6.37 -14.84
CA ALA A 2 -10.71 -6.83 -14.02
C ALA A 2 -10.34 -7.74 -12.81
N SER A 3 -9.06 -7.98 -12.53
CA SER A 3 -8.64 -9.00 -11.54
C SER A 3 -8.40 -8.44 -10.13
N TYR A 4 -8.09 -7.16 -9.98
CA TYR A 4 -7.61 -6.57 -8.72
C TYR A 4 -8.73 -6.06 -7.80
N GLU A 5 -9.94 -5.84 -8.30
CA GLU A 5 -11.06 -5.29 -7.52
C GLU A 5 -11.52 -6.23 -6.40
N LYS A 6 -11.45 -7.55 -6.64
CA LYS A 6 -11.75 -8.58 -5.64
C LYS A 6 -10.72 -8.62 -4.51
N LEU A 7 -9.45 -8.31 -4.81
CA LEU A 7 -8.36 -8.26 -3.82
C LEU A 7 -8.40 -7.00 -2.95
N LEU A 8 -8.89 -5.89 -3.51
CA LEU A 8 -8.93 -4.59 -2.82
C LEU A 8 -10.15 -4.43 -1.89
N ASN A 9 -11.11 -5.37 -1.89
CA ASN A 9 -12.34 -5.34 -1.06
C ASN A 9 -12.83 -3.90 -0.82
N ILE A 10 -13.20 -3.22 -1.90
CA ILE A 10 -13.52 -1.79 -1.93
C ILE A 10 -14.85 -1.49 -1.17
N LYS A 11 -15.57 -2.53 -0.74
CA LYS A 11 -16.87 -2.41 -0.05
C LYS A 11 -16.81 -1.87 1.39
N ARG A 12 -15.66 -1.92 2.08
CA ARG A 12 -15.51 -1.28 3.40
C ARG A 12 -15.18 0.21 3.22
N LYS A 13 -16.01 1.09 3.79
CA LYS A 13 -15.75 2.53 3.92
C LYS A 13 -14.46 2.72 4.73
N ARG A 14 -13.34 2.99 4.06
CA ARG A 14 -12.04 3.22 4.71
C ARG A 14 -11.88 4.72 4.92
N LYS A 15 -11.28 5.09 6.04
CA LYS A 15 -10.88 6.48 6.31
C LYS A 15 -9.77 6.98 5.36
N HIS A 16 -9.00 6.05 4.79
CA HIS A 16 -7.91 6.33 3.85
C HIS A 16 -8.10 5.54 2.56
N ASP A 17 -7.91 6.21 1.42
CA ASP A 17 -7.93 5.58 0.12
C ASP A 17 -6.78 4.60 -0.03
N LEU A 18 -7.06 3.43 -0.62
CA LEU A 18 -6.05 2.42 -0.93
C LEU A 18 -4.96 2.96 -1.87
N ARG A 19 -5.31 3.92 -2.73
CA ARG A 19 -4.37 4.63 -3.60
C ARG A 19 -3.34 5.43 -2.81
N GLN A 20 -3.73 6.13 -1.76
CA GLN A 20 -2.79 6.87 -0.91
C GLN A 20 -1.80 5.93 -0.21
N ILE A 21 -2.29 4.77 0.23
CA ILE A 21 -1.46 3.73 0.85
C ILE A 21 -0.47 3.14 -0.17
N LEU A 22 -0.92 2.85 -1.40
CA LEU A 22 -0.03 2.40 -2.46
C LEU A 22 1.01 3.46 -2.82
N ASN A 23 0.61 4.73 -2.94
CA ASN A 23 1.54 5.83 -3.19
C ASN A 23 2.60 5.95 -2.08
N ALA A 24 2.21 5.77 -0.82
CA ALA A 24 3.15 5.75 0.31
C ALA A 24 4.15 4.59 0.21
N ILE A 25 3.69 3.39 -0.17
CA ILE A 25 4.56 2.23 -0.39
C ILE A 25 5.50 2.46 -1.58
N PHE A 26 5.00 3.00 -2.69
CA PHE A 26 5.84 3.35 -3.85
C PHE A 26 6.87 4.41 -3.52
N TYR A 27 6.49 5.41 -2.72
CA TYR A 27 7.42 6.40 -2.22
C TYR A 27 8.54 5.73 -1.44
N LEU A 28 8.21 4.90 -0.44
CA LEU A 28 9.20 4.16 0.37
C LEU A 28 10.12 3.27 -0.46
N VAL A 29 9.59 2.56 -1.46
CA VAL A 29 10.39 1.69 -2.34
C VAL A 29 11.29 2.51 -3.27
N LYS A 30 10.81 3.65 -3.78
CA LYS A 30 11.55 4.53 -4.69
C LYS A 30 12.65 5.31 -4.00
N THR A 31 12.39 5.84 -2.80
CA THR A 31 13.35 6.64 -2.04
C THR A 31 14.22 5.81 -1.11
N GLY A 32 13.79 4.61 -0.73
CA GLY A 32 14.47 3.79 0.29
C GLY A 32 14.39 4.37 1.71
N CYS A 33 13.52 5.36 1.93
CA CYS A 33 13.40 6.01 3.24
C CYS A 33 12.88 5.04 4.31
N GLN A 34 13.27 5.28 5.57
CA GLN A 34 12.76 4.53 6.70
C GLN A 34 11.25 4.76 6.87
N TRP A 35 10.52 3.71 7.27
CA TRP A 35 9.07 3.76 7.51
C TRP A 35 8.64 4.89 8.46
N ARG A 36 9.47 5.21 9.45
CA ARG A 36 9.21 6.29 10.43
C ARG A 36 9.42 7.70 9.88
N MET A 37 10.17 7.83 8.78
CA MET A 37 10.42 9.09 8.08
C MET A 37 9.40 9.36 6.97
N LEU A 38 8.29 8.62 6.93
CA LEU A 38 7.26 8.84 5.93
C LEU A 38 6.70 10.28 6.08
N PRO A 39 6.66 11.07 4.99
CA PRO A 39 6.10 12.42 5.02
C PRO A 39 4.66 12.43 5.56
N GLY A 40 4.30 13.46 6.32
CA GLY A 40 2.98 13.59 6.96
C GLY A 40 1.81 13.76 5.99
N GLU A 41 2.08 13.96 4.70
CA GLU A 41 1.09 13.96 3.62
C GLU A 41 0.48 12.56 3.40
N PHE A 42 1.21 11.51 3.78
CA PHE A 42 0.76 10.14 3.68
C PHE A 42 0.04 9.68 4.96
N PRO A 43 -0.84 8.66 4.86
CA PRO A 43 -1.40 8.03 6.05
C PRO A 43 -0.29 7.52 6.97
N LYS A 44 -0.57 7.49 8.29
CA LYS A 44 0.40 7.07 9.31
C LYS A 44 1.10 5.76 8.90
N TRP A 45 2.43 5.72 9.08
CA TRP A 45 3.27 4.59 8.68
C TRP A 45 2.77 3.22 9.19
N GLN A 46 2.13 3.17 10.36
CA GLN A 46 1.53 1.96 10.93
C GLN A 46 0.44 1.36 10.03
N ILE A 47 -0.40 2.22 9.44
CA ILE A 47 -1.47 1.81 8.53
C ILE A 47 -0.83 1.31 7.24
N VAL A 48 0.12 2.06 6.70
CA VAL A 48 0.83 1.68 5.46
C VAL A 48 1.52 0.33 5.63
N TYR A 49 2.19 0.10 6.76
CA TYR A 49 2.83 -1.17 7.09
C TYR A 49 1.83 -2.32 7.25
N TYR A 50 0.68 -2.08 7.88
CA TYR A 50 -0.39 -3.08 7.99
C TYR A 50 -0.84 -3.58 6.61
N TYR A 51 -1.08 -2.66 5.67
CA TYR A 51 -1.47 -3.01 4.30
C TYR A 51 -0.33 -3.67 3.54
N PHE A 52 0.90 -3.17 3.68
CA PHE A 52 2.08 -3.78 3.08
C PHE A 52 2.24 -5.24 3.52
N ASN A 53 2.18 -5.52 4.83
CA ASN A 53 2.30 -6.88 5.34
C ASN A 53 1.16 -7.77 4.86
N ARG A 54 -0.07 -7.26 4.86
CA ARG A 54 -1.25 -7.99 4.34
C ARG A 54 -1.10 -8.34 2.86
N TRP A 55 -0.62 -7.42 2.03
CA TRP A 55 -0.42 -7.65 0.60
C TRP A 55 0.80 -8.52 0.30
N LYS A 56 1.83 -8.48 1.17
CA LYS A 56 2.95 -9.42 1.13
C LYS A 56 2.47 -10.85 1.35
N THR A 57 1.67 -11.10 2.39
CA THR A 57 1.11 -12.44 2.66
C THR A 57 0.18 -12.93 1.55
N LEU A 58 -0.50 -12.02 0.85
CA LEU A 58 -1.35 -12.35 -0.29
C LEU A 58 -0.57 -12.53 -1.62
N GLY A 59 0.75 -12.34 -1.63
CA GLY A 59 1.57 -12.43 -2.86
C GLY A 59 1.29 -11.33 -3.89
N VAL A 60 0.62 -10.24 -3.49
CA VAL A 60 0.20 -9.15 -4.41
C VAL A 60 1.39 -8.25 -4.76
N ILE A 61 2.29 -8.03 -3.81
CA ILE A 61 3.45 -7.14 -3.99
C ILE A 61 4.43 -7.71 -5.01
N GLU A 62 4.58 -9.03 -5.06
CA GLU A 62 5.45 -9.71 -6.05
C GLU A 62 4.95 -9.49 -7.47
N LYS A 63 3.63 -9.50 -7.69
CA LYS A 63 3.04 -9.21 -9.01
C LYS A 63 3.20 -7.76 -9.45
N VAL A 64 3.29 -6.82 -8.51
CA VAL A 64 3.47 -5.39 -8.82
C VAL A 64 4.92 -5.08 -9.21
N ARG A 65 5.88 -5.87 -8.72
CA ARG A 65 7.32 -5.67 -9.00
C ARG A 65 7.78 -6.20 -10.37
N CYS A 66 6.86 -6.76 -11.17
CA CYS A 66 7.12 -7.27 -12.52
C CYS A 66 6.73 -6.30 -13.65
N PHE A 67 6.79 -4.98 -13.40
CA PHE A 67 6.72 -3.95 -14.44
C PHE A 67 7.94 -3.06 -14.40
#